data_AF-A0A8J3VEG6-F1
#
_entry.id   AF-A0A8J3VEG6-F1
#
_cell.length_a   1.000
_cell.length_b   1.000
_cell.length_c   1.000
_cell.angle_alpha   90.00
_cell.angle_beta   90.00
_cell.angle_gamma   90.00
#
_symmetry.space_group_name_H-M   'P 1'
#
loop_
_entity.id
_entity.type
_entity.pdbx_description
1 polymer ?
#
loop_
_entity_poly.entity_id
_entity_poly.type
_entity_poly.pdbx_seq_one_letter_code
_entity_poly.pdbx_strand_id
1 'polypeptide(L)'
;MTIHTGYEPAAGCTGQSQQGAKALMAWYLGAYGAMGGKNLGIYNCRNIAGSQSLSLHSEGRACDLGVPVGQGWAKTLADALLAHSGELGIQLIIHDRKVWSARHPFDGWRDYSGSNPHRDHLHVELSWKAARELSAAAVQAELTLTGQGFPAWPGRHLRHTPGHLMRGDDVRTWQQRMAGLGRQIAVDGVYGPQSAGVARDFQQAKGLEVDGVVGPKTWAASWQA
;
A
#
# COMPACT_ATOMS: atom_id res chain seq x y z
N MET A 1 11.99 -13.52 1.13
CA MET A 1 11.41 -12.48 2.00
C MET A 1 11.39 -13.03 3.40
N THR A 2 11.71 -12.20 4.39
CA THR A 2 11.84 -12.59 5.79
C THR A 2 10.73 -11.93 6.59
N ILE A 3 10.24 -12.64 7.60
CA ILE A 3 9.25 -12.10 8.53
C ILE A 3 10.00 -11.43 9.68
N HIS A 4 9.63 -10.19 10.03
CA HIS A 4 10.23 -9.50 11.16
C HIS A 4 9.90 -10.24 12.46
N THR A 5 10.86 -10.32 13.37
CA THR A 5 10.69 -10.95 14.69
C THR A 5 11.14 -9.98 15.78
N GLY A 6 10.49 -10.07 16.93
CA GLY A 6 10.71 -9.13 18.03
C GLY A 6 9.82 -7.89 17.91
N TYR A 7 9.33 -7.42 19.06
CA TYR A 7 8.46 -6.26 19.14
C TYR A 7 9.01 -5.28 20.17
N GLU A 8 9.15 -4.02 19.77
CA GLU A 8 9.70 -2.92 20.55
C GLU A 8 8.56 -1.96 20.95
N PRO A 9 7.98 -2.14 22.16
CA PRO A 9 6.89 -1.28 22.61
C PRO A 9 7.35 0.17 22.77
N ALA A 10 6.39 1.10 22.72
CA ALA A 10 6.67 2.50 23.02
C ALA A 10 7.12 2.67 24.47
N ALA A 11 8.20 3.42 24.66
CA ALA A 11 8.78 3.74 25.95
C ALA A 11 8.61 5.22 26.34
N GLY A 12 8.30 6.11 25.37
CA GLY A 12 8.09 7.53 25.68
C GLY A 12 7.53 8.35 24.53
N CYS A 13 7.49 9.66 24.74
CA CYS A 13 7.12 10.63 23.72
C CYS A 13 8.36 11.32 23.17
N THR A 14 8.60 11.17 21.87
CA THR A 14 9.83 11.70 21.22
C THR A 14 9.70 13.14 20.74
N GLY A 15 8.49 13.70 20.72
CA GLY A 15 8.22 15.04 20.21
C GLY A 15 8.12 15.14 18.70
N GLN A 16 8.35 14.06 17.94
CA GLN A 16 8.52 14.15 16.49
C GLN A 16 8.24 12.84 15.74
N SER A 17 7.91 12.99 14.45
CA SER A 17 7.86 11.87 13.50
C SER A 17 9.27 11.41 13.12
N GLN A 18 9.53 10.10 13.18
CA GLN A 18 10.84 9.54 12.84
C GLN A 18 11.07 9.51 11.32
N GLN A 19 12.34 9.48 10.92
CA GLN A 19 12.75 9.55 9.52
C GLN A 19 12.16 8.41 8.69
N GLY A 20 12.26 7.17 9.17
CA GLY A 20 11.73 6.00 8.46
C GLY A 20 10.22 6.01 8.30
N ALA A 21 9.50 6.51 9.30
CA ALA A 21 8.05 6.67 9.23
C ALA A 21 7.65 7.73 8.17
N LYS A 22 8.36 8.88 8.16
CA LYS A 22 8.19 9.89 7.10
C LYS A 22 8.50 9.33 5.72
N ALA A 23 9.55 8.51 5.60
CA ALA A 23 9.97 7.90 4.36
C ALA A 23 8.93 6.90 3.82
N LEU A 24 8.38 6.04 4.69
CA LEU A 24 7.29 5.13 4.34
C LEU A 24 6.05 5.90 3.87
N MET A 25 5.66 6.96 4.60
CA MET A 25 4.52 7.82 4.22
C MET A 25 4.76 8.53 2.87
N ALA A 26 5.97 9.05 2.64
CA ALA A 26 6.31 9.72 1.39
C ALA A 26 6.25 8.75 0.20
N TRP A 27 6.82 7.55 0.34
CA TRP A 27 6.69 6.49 -0.66
C TRP A 27 5.22 6.14 -0.91
N TYR A 28 4.45 5.94 0.16
CA TYR A 28 3.04 5.59 0.08
C TYR A 28 2.23 6.61 -0.71
N LEU A 29 2.41 7.90 -0.42
CA LEU A 29 1.71 8.97 -1.14
C LEU A 29 2.13 9.06 -2.60
N GLY A 30 3.42 8.84 -2.92
CA GLY A 30 3.90 8.78 -4.30
C GLY A 30 3.30 7.61 -5.09
N ALA A 31 3.18 6.44 -4.45
CA ALA A 31 2.66 5.24 -5.09
C ALA A 31 1.13 5.22 -5.19
N TYR A 32 0.43 5.67 -4.14
CA TYR A 32 -1.01 5.45 -3.93
C TYR A 32 -1.83 6.74 -3.80
N GLY A 33 -1.23 7.93 -3.76
CA GLY A 33 -1.95 9.19 -3.56
C GLY A 33 -3.05 9.44 -4.60
N ALA A 34 -2.76 9.17 -5.87
CA ALA A 34 -3.74 9.28 -6.95
C ALA A 34 -4.86 8.23 -6.90
N MET A 35 -4.64 7.12 -6.17
CA MET A 35 -5.64 6.09 -5.90
C MET A 35 -6.46 6.41 -4.65
N GLY A 36 -6.35 7.63 -4.13
CA GLY A 36 -7.05 8.11 -2.94
C GLY A 36 -6.28 7.90 -1.63
N GLY A 37 -5.00 7.53 -1.71
CA GLY A 37 -4.12 7.42 -0.55
C GLY A 37 -3.93 8.76 0.17
N LYS A 38 -3.97 8.74 1.51
CA LYS A 38 -3.85 9.94 2.37
C LYS A 38 -2.89 9.72 3.52
N ASN A 39 -2.29 10.80 4.01
CA ASN A 39 -1.56 10.81 5.26
C ASN A 39 -2.52 11.11 6.41
N LEU A 40 -2.80 10.13 7.28
CA LEU A 40 -3.66 10.32 8.45
C LEU A 40 -2.89 10.58 9.75
N GLY A 41 -1.57 10.47 9.72
CA GLY A 41 -0.72 10.82 10.86
C GLY A 41 0.48 9.90 11.04
N ILE A 42 1.48 10.42 11.74
CA ILE A 42 2.68 9.67 12.17
C ILE A 42 2.93 9.86 13.66
N TYR A 43 3.02 11.12 14.11
CA TYR A 43 3.29 11.44 15.51
C TYR A 43 2.05 11.93 16.25
N ASN A 44 1.77 11.31 17.39
CA ASN A 44 0.77 11.76 18.36
C ASN A 44 1.10 11.11 19.73
N CYS A 45 1.59 11.91 20.68
CA CYS A 45 1.90 11.45 22.04
C CYS A 45 0.61 11.16 22.80
N ARG A 46 0.28 9.87 22.96
CA ARG A 46 -0.91 9.42 23.67
C ARG A 46 -0.84 7.93 24.03
N ASN A 47 -1.65 7.55 25.01
CA ASN A 47 -1.94 6.14 25.26
C ASN A 47 -2.81 5.55 24.14
N ILE A 48 -2.74 4.23 23.99
CA ILE A 48 -3.69 3.46 23.19
C ILE A 48 -5.07 3.59 23.86
N ALA A 49 -6.12 3.77 23.06
CA ALA A 49 -7.48 3.92 23.59
C ALA A 49 -7.87 2.73 24.48
N GLY A 50 -8.27 3.01 25.72
CA GLY A 50 -8.62 1.97 26.70
C GLY A 50 -7.43 1.25 27.36
N SER A 51 -6.20 1.74 27.18
CA SER A 51 -4.98 1.16 27.77
C SER A 51 -4.15 2.22 28.51
N GLN A 52 -3.27 1.76 29.40
CA GLN A 52 -2.22 2.57 30.02
C GLN A 52 -0.91 2.55 29.20
N SER A 53 -0.83 1.72 28.16
CA SER A 53 0.34 1.66 27.27
C SER A 53 0.34 2.81 26.27
N LEU A 54 1.52 3.40 26.06
CA LEU A 54 1.73 4.37 24.99
C LEU A 54 1.53 3.74 23.61
N SER A 55 0.95 4.50 22.69
CA SER A 55 0.93 4.15 21.26
C SER A 55 2.30 4.39 20.63
N LEU A 56 2.69 3.60 19.62
CA LEU A 56 3.92 3.87 18.86
C LEU A 56 3.88 5.17 18.04
N HIS A 57 2.70 5.76 17.84
CA HIS A 57 2.60 7.15 17.39
C HIS A 57 3.29 8.13 18.36
N SER A 58 3.38 7.80 19.65
CA SER A 58 4.07 8.63 20.64
C SER A 58 5.57 8.74 20.39
N GLU A 59 6.15 7.73 19.75
CA GLU A 59 7.55 7.77 19.35
C GLU A 59 7.74 8.24 17.91
N GLY A 60 6.64 8.45 17.18
CA GLY A 60 6.66 8.81 15.76
C GLY A 60 7.11 7.67 14.85
N ARG A 61 6.95 6.42 15.31
CA ARG A 61 7.36 5.18 14.62
C ARG A 61 6.18 4.41 14.03
N ALA A 62 4.97 4.96 14.14
CA ALA A 62 3.76 4.41 13.53
C ALA A 62 3.25 5.35 12.42
N CYS A 63 2.65 4.79 11.38
CA CYS A 63 2.05 5.52 10.26
C CYS A 63 0.60 5.06 10.05
N ASP A 64 -0.33 6.01 9.95
CA ASP A 64 -1.69 5.73 9.49
C ASP A 64 -1.79 6.07 7.99
N LEU A 65 -1.64 5.04 7.15
CA LEU A 65 -1.70 5.13 5.70
C LEU A 65 -3.17 5.06 5.25
N GLY A 66 -3.79 6.23 5.03
CA GLY A 66 -5.23 6.33 4.73
C GLY A 66 -5.59 5.78 3.37
N VAL A 67 -6.60 4.91 3.29
CA VAL A 67 -7.09 4.25 2.08
C VAL A 67 -8.60 4.51 1.90
N PRO A 68 -9.12 4.62 0.67
CA PRO A 68 -10.57 4.67 0.47
C PRO A 68 -11.22 3.34 0.86
N VAL A 69 -12.30 3.41 1.64
CA VAL A 69 -13.05 2.23 2.11
C VAL A 69 -13.56 1.42 0.91
N GLY A 70 -13.45 0.10 0.98
CA GLY A 70 -13.95 -0.83 -0.04
C GLY A 70 -13.02 -1.03 -1.23
N GLN A 71 -11.82 -0.44 -1.23
CA GLN A 71 -10.84 -0.66 -2.30
C GLN A 71 -10.00 -1.91 -2.04
N GLY A 72 -10.07 -2.90 -2.95
CA GLY A 72 -9.34 -4.17 -2.82
C GLY A 72 -7.81 -4.05 -2.81
N TRP A 73 -7.25 -2.95 -3.33
CA TRP A 73 -5.79 -2.76 -3.36
C TRP A 73 -5.17 -2.55 -1.97
N ALA A 74 -5.94 -2.07 -1.00
CA ALA A 74 -5.44 -1.83 0.36
C ALA A 74 -5.00 -3.12 1.05
N LYS A 75 -5.78 -4.20 0.88
CA LYS A 75 -5.43 -5.53 1.37
C LYS A 75 -4.16 -6.07 0.72
N THR A 76 -4.00 -5.87 -0.58
CA THR A 76 -2.79 -6.30 -1.29
C THR A 76 -1.54 -5.54 -0.82
N LEU A 77 -1.67 -4.24 -0.55
CA LEU A 77 -0.58 -3.47 0.07
C LEU A 77 -0.25 -4.00 1.47
N ALA A 78 -1.26 -4.27 2.30
CA ALA A 78 -1.06 -4.81 3.65
C ALA A 78 -0.33 -6.17 3.61
N ASP A 79 -0.72 -7.06 2.68
CA ASP A 79 -0.08 -8.35 2.48
C ASP A 79 1.38 -8.22 2.02
N ALA A 80 1.67 -7.28 1.11
CA ALA A 80 3.03 -7.03 0.67
C ALA A 80 3.91 -6.48 1.81
N LEU A 81 3.42 -5.50 2.58
CA LEU A 81 4.14 -4.98 3.74
C LEU A 81 4.41 -6.06 4.79
N LEU A 82 3.47 -6.99 4.98
CA LEU A 82 3.66 -8.15 5.85
C LEU A 82 4.75 -9.10 5.32
N ALA A 83 4.64 -9.50 4.05
CA ALA A 83 5.57 -10.44 3.43
C ALA A 83 7.01 -9.94 3.45
N HIS A 84 7.20 -8.61 3.41
CA HIS A 84 8.48 -7.91 3.43
C HIS A 84 8.82 -7.28 4.80
N SER A 85 8.11 -7.68 5.85
CA SER A 85 8.24 -7.05 7.16
C SER A 85 9.66 -7.10 7.71
N GLY A 86 10.40 -8.18 7.46
CA GLY A 86 11.78 -8.35 7.93
C GLY A 86 12.74 -7.36 7.29
N GLU A 87 12.68 -7.23 5.96
CA GLU A 87 13.50 -6.30 5.18
C GLU A 87 13.14 -4.83 5.45
N LEU A 88 11.85 -4.53 5.62
CA LEU A 88 11.34 -3.18 5.89
C LEU A 88 11.39 -2.80 7.38
N GLY A 89 11.67 -3.76 8.26
CA GLY A 89 11.65 -3.62 9.72
C GLY A 89 10.28 -3.19 10.26
N ILE A 90 9.20 -3.70 9.67
CA ILE A 90 7.82 -3.49 10.11
C ILE A 90 7.50 -4.52 11.21
N GLN A 91 6.97 -4.04 12.34
CA GLN A 91 6.69 -4.90 13.51
C GLN A 91 5.21 -5.10 13.80
N LEU A 92 4.32 -4.32 13.19
CA LEU A 92 2.88 -4.47 13.33
C LEU A 92 2.14 -3.83 12.16
N ILE A 93 1.07 -4.48 11.70
CA ILE A 93 0.15 -3.94 10.70
C ILE A 93 -1.28 -4.22 11.16
N ILE A 94 -2.17 -3.22 11.10
CA ILE A 94 -3.62 -3.36 11.31
C ILE A 94 -4.35 -2.86 10.08
N HIS A 95 -5.29 -3.65 9.58
CA HIS A 95 -6.19 -3.25 8.50
C HIS A 95 -7.47 -4.08 8.55
N ASP A 96 -8.63 -3.43 8.37
CA ASP A 96 -9.96 -4.04 8.28
C ASP A 96 -10.21 -5.17 9.30
N ARG A 97 -10.13 -4.82 10.60
CA ARG A 97 -10.29 -5.77 11.72
C ARG A 97 -9.32 -6.94 11.73
N LYS A 98 -8.20 -6.86 11.01
CA LYS A 98 -7.11 -7.82 11.07
C LYS A 98 -5.84 -7.16 11.59
N VAL A 99 -5.04 -7.94 12.32
CA VAL A 99 -3.72 -7.53 12.81
C VAL A 99 -2.70 -8.62 12.58
N TRP A 100 -1.53 -8.22 12.10
CA TRP A 100 -0.30 -9.00 12.22
C TRP A 100 0.67 -8.25 13.14
N SER A 101 1.49 -8.99 13.90
CA SER A 101 2.53 -8.40 14.74
C SER A 101 3.71 -9.34 14.91
N ALA A 102 4.91 -8.78 14.96
CA ALA A 102 6.17 -9.48 15.25
C ALA A 102 6.24 -10.11 16.67
N ARG A 103 5.24 -9.88 17.53
CA ARG A 103 5.01 -10.67 18.76
C ARG A 103 4.57 -12.11 18.47
N HIS A 104 3.87 -12.30 17.37
CA HIS A 104 3.32 -13.57 16.90
C HIS A 104 3.61 -13.73 15.40
N PRO A 105 4.90 -13.73 15.02
CA PRO A 105 5.29 -13.49 13.63
C PRO A 105 4.75 -14.53 12.65
N PHE A 106 4.53 -15.76 13.12
CA PHE A 106 4.12 -16.90 12.29
C PHE A 106 2.61 -17.22 12.35
N ASP A 107 1.82 -16.48 13.13
CA ASP A 107 0.37 -16.68 13.23
C ASP A 107 -0.39 -16.08 12.04
N GLY A 108 0.30 -15.34 11.17
CA GLY A 108 -0.31 -14.61 10.06
C GLY A 108 -1.29 -13.53 10.53
N TRP A 109 -2.31 -13.26 9.73
CA TRP A 109 -3.36 -12.29 10.06
C TRP A 109 -4.31 -12.85 11.12
N ARG A 110 -4.40 -12.18 12.26
CA ARG A 110 -5.31 -12.51 13.36
C ARG A 110 -6.45 -11.49 13.44
N ASP A 111 -7.52 -11.83 14.15
CA ASP A 111 -8.60 -10.90 14.41
C ASP A 111 -8.16 -9.75 15.32
N TYR A 112 -8.59 -8.53 14.97
CA TYR A 112 -8.36 -7.32 15.73
C TYR A 112 -9.66 -6.83 16.36
N SER A 113 -9.66 -6.71 17.69
CA SER A 113 -10.83 -6.33 18.50
C SER A 113 -10.76 -4.90 19.05
N GLY A 114 -9.74 -4.12 18.69
CA GLY A 114 -9.63 -2.73 19.15
C GLY A 114 -10.75 -1.84 18.62
N SER A 115 -10.95 -0.69 19.27
CA SER A 115 -12.10 0.20 19.03
C SER A 115 -12.16 0.77 17.61
N ASN A 116 -11.02 1.12 17.02
CA ASN A 116 -10.95 1.57 15.63
C ASN A 116 -10.91 0.35 14.70
N PRO A 117 -11.84 0.18 13.75
CA PRO A 117 -11.85 -0.98 12.87
C PRO A 117 -10.76 -0.98 11.77
N HIS A 118 -10.05 0.14 11.55
CA HIS A 118 -9.00 0.31 10.53
C HIS A 118 -9.49 -0.01 9.10
N ARG A 119 -10.74 0.37 8.76
CA ARG A 119 -11.34 0.16 7.42
C ARG A 119 -10.91 1.18 6.38
N ASP A 120 -10.43 2.32 6.86
CA ASP A 120 -10.08 3.50 6.09
C ASP A 120 -8.58 3.81 6.16
N HIS A 121 -7.78 2.94 6.76
CA HIS A 121 -6.32 3.03 6.76
C HIS A 121 -5.64 1.71 7.08
N LEU A 122 -4.35 1.63 6.75
CA LEU A 122 -3.42 0.67 7.34
C LEU A 122 -2.68 1.38 8.46
N HIS A 123 -2.73 0.84 9.68
CA HIS A 123 -1.85 1.27 10.77
C HIS A 123 -0.58 0.42 10.73
N VAL A 124 0.59 1.04 10.53
CA VAL A 124 1.88 0.35 10.36
C VAL A 124 2.87 0.84 11.39
N GLU A 125 3.49 -0.07 12.15
CA GLU A 125 4.52 0.25 13.14
C GLU A 125 5.91 -0.23 12.69
N LEU A 126 6.94 0.62 12.82
CA LEU A 126 8.33 0.32 12.48
C LEU A 126 9.16 0.00 13.73
N SER A 127 10.10 -0.93 13.62
CA SER A 127 11.21 -1.12 14.58
C SER A 127 12.04 0.17 14.75
N TRP A 128 12.83 0.29 15.80
CA TRP A 128 13.73 1.44 15.98
C TRP A 128 14.77 1.55 14.87
N LYS A 129 15.30 0.42 14.40
CA LYS A 129 16.23 0.39 13.27
C LYS A 129 15.57 0.99 12.03
N ALA A 130 14.39 0.48 11.63
CA ALA A 130 13.68 0.99 10.47
C ALA A 130 13.22 2.45 10.68
N ALA A 131 12.78 2.82 11.87
CA ALA A 131 12.39 4.19 12.18
C ALA A 131 13.54 5.20 11.97
N ARG A 132 14.79 4.77 12.11
CA ARG A 132 15.98 5.61 11.89
C ARG A 132 16.49 5.54 10.45
N GLU A 133 16.47 4.36 9.85
CA GLU A 133 17.26 4.07 8.64
C GLU A 133 16.41 3.88 7.37
N LEU A 134 15.12 3.56 7.49
CA LEU A 134 14.29 3.26 6.33
C LEU A 134 14.17 4.48 5.41
N SER A 135 14.34 4.26 4.10
CA SER A 135 14.19 5.29 3.07
C SER A 135 13.09 4.92 2.08
N ALA A 136 12.48 5.92 1.44
CA ALA A 136 11.45 5.71 0.43
C ALA A 136 11.96 4.89 -0.76
N ALA A 137 13.23 5.08 -1.12
CA ALA A 137 13.91 4.31 -2.16
C ALA A 137 14.10 2.84 -1.75
N ALA A 138 14.42 2.56 -0.48
CA ALA A 138 14.52 1.19 0.01
C ALA A 138 13.16 0.49 0.02
N VAL A 139 12.09 1.18 0.43
CA VAL A 139 10.71 0.65 0.34
C VAL A 139 10.36 0.34 -1.11
N GLN A 140 10.62 1.30 -2.02
CA GLN A 140 10.37 1.11 -3.45
C GLN A 140 11.16 -0.08 -4.01
N ALA A 141 12.45 -0.19 -3.71
CA ALA A 141 13.31 -1.26 -4.21
C ALA A 141 12.82 -2.63 -3.73
N GLU A 142 12.58 -2.77 -2.43
CA GLU A 142 12.13 -4.02 -1.81
C GLU A 142 10.81 -4.51 -2.44
N LEU A 143 9.85 -3.60 -2.59
CA LEU A 143 8.52 -3.88 -3.12
C LEU A 143 8.46 -3.97 -4.66
N THR A 144 9.49 -3.50 -5.36
CA THR A 144 9.60 -3.63 -6.83
C THR A 144 10.28 -4.93 -7.22
N LEU A 145 11.33 -5.34 -6.50
CA LEU A 145 12.18 -6.48 -6.83
C LEU A 145 11.46 -7.83 -6.71
N THR A 146 10.42 -7.91 -5.88
CA THR A 146 9.62 -9.14 -5.70
C THR A 146 8.35 -9.18 -6.52
N GLY A 147 8.03 -8.10 -7.25
CA GLY A 147 6.72 -7.93 -7.88
C GLY A 147 5.56 -7.83 -6.88
N GLN A 148 5.84 -7.68 -5.59
CA GLN A 148 4.87 -7.55 -4.51
C GLN A 148 5.02 -6.21 -3.80
N GLY A 149 3.95 -5.43 -3.76
CA GLY A 149 3.93 -4.05 -3.24
C GLY A 149 3.29 -3.04 -4.19
N PHE A 150 2.79 -3.59 -5.29
CA PHE A 150 1.75 -3.04 -6.12
C PHE A 150 0.55 -3.98 -6.06
N PRO A 151 -0.66 -3.53 -6.41
CA PRO A 151 -1.81 -4.41 -6.51
C PRO A 151 -1.45 -5.65 -7.32
N ALA A 152 -1.75 -6.84 -6.80
CA ALA A 152 -1.50 -8.08 -7.54
C ALA A 152 -2.25 -8.03 -8.87
N TRP A 153 -1.68 -8.66 -9.91
CA TRP A 153 -2.40 -8.76 -11.18
C TRP A 153 -3.74 -9.47 -10.95
N PRO A 154 -4.87 -8.91 -11.40
CA PRO A 154 -6.22 -9.34 -11.01
C PRO A 154 -6.68 -10.71 -11.56
N GLY A 155 -5.79 -11.50 -12.15
CA GLY A 155 -6.12 -12.82 -12.69
C GLY A 155 -6.77 -12.79 -14.08
N ARG A 156 -7.01 -11.61 -14.67
CA ARG A 156 -7.61 -11.48 -16.01
C ARG A 156 -7.02 -10.33 -16.82
N HIS A 157 -7.05 -10.50 -18.15
CA HIS A 157 -6.59 -9.50 -19.11
C HIS A 157 -7.67 -8.44 -19.32
N LEU A 158 -7.41 -7.19 -18.93
CA LEU A 158 -8.33 -6.08 -19.19
C LEU A 158 -8.20 -5.68 -20.65
N ARG A 159 -9.28 -5.84 -21.43
CA ARG A 159 -9.30 -5.57 -22.86
C ARG A 159 -10.63 -4.97 -23.27
N HIS A 160 -10.60 -4.16 -24.32
CA HIS A 160 -11.83 -3.66 -24.93
C HIS A 160 -12.36 -4.69 -25.93
N THR A 161 -13.59 -5.17 -25.69
CA THR A 161 -14.34 -6.01 -26.64
C THR A 161 -15.64 -5.28 -26.99
N PRO A 162 -15.84 -4.89 -28.26
CA PRO A 162 -17.09 -4.25 -28.68
C PRO A 162 -18.31 -5.08 -28.26
N GLY A 163 -19.32 -4.44 -27.68
CA GLY A 163 -20.53 -5.10 -27.16
C GLY A 163 -20.36 -5.82 -25.81
N HIS A 164 -19.13 -6.05 -25.35
CA HIS A 164 -18.84 -6.75 -24.09
C HIS A 164 -17.76 -6.02 -23.28
N LEU A 165 -18.15 -4.90 -22.65
CA LEU A 165 -17.23 -4.10 -21.85
C LEU A 165 -16.93 -4.78 -20.52
N MET A 166 -15.63 -4.89 -20.19
CA MET A 166 -15.20 -5.36 -18.88
C MET A 166 -15.48 -4.31 -17.81
N ARG A 167 -15.92 -4.75 -16.63
CA ARG A 167 -16.19 -3.90 -15.48
C ARG A 167 -15.63 -4.52 -14.21
N GLY A 168 -15.25 -3.69 -13.25
CA GLY A 168 -14.81 -4.14 -11.93
C GLY A 168 -13.84 -3.20 -11.24
N ASP A 169 -13.54 -3.52 -9.98
CA ASP A 169 -12.59 -2.75 -9.18
C ASP A 169 -11.15 -2.84 -9.70
N ASP A 170 -10.81 -3.92 -10.40
CA ASP A 170 -9.53 -4.08 -11.09
C ASP A 170 -9.36 -3.08 -12.23
N VAL A 171 -10.41 -2.86 -13.02
CA VAL A 171 -10.46 -1.82 -14.06
C VAL A 171 -10.32 -0.44 -13.42
N ARG A 172 -11.10 -0.17 -12.36
CA ARG A 172 -11.05 1.11 -11.63
C ARG A 172 -9.66 1.38 -11.06
N THR A 173 -9.04 0.35 -10.48
CA THR A 173 -7.69 0.40 -9.89
C THR A 173 -6.65 0.79 -10.95
N TRP A 174 -6.69 0.18 -12.13
CA TRP A 174 -5.77 0.54 -13.21
C TRP A 174 -6.04 1.93 -13.77
N GLN A 175 -7.30 2.34 -13.91
CA GLN A 175 -7.67 3.69 -14.34
C GLN A 175 -7.17 4.76 -13.35
N GLN A 176 -7.32 4.53 -12.03
CA GLN A 176 -6.77 5.41 -11.00
C GLN A 176 -5.25 5.53 -11.11
N ARG A 177 -4.57 4.40 -11.35
CA ARG A 177 -3.11 4.41 -11.53
C ARG A 177 -2.70 5.22 -12.76
N MET A 178 -3.38 5.05 -13.89
CA MET A 178 -3.12 5.83 -15.11
C MET A 178 -3.38 7.33 -14.90
N ALA A 179 -4.49 7.69 -14.24
CA ALA A 179 -4.77 9.09 -13.88
C ALA A 179 -3.67 9.66 -12.97
N GLY A 180 -3.17 8.86 -12.03
CA GLY A 180 -2.05 9.24 -11.16
C GLY A 180 -0.72 9.45 -11.87
N LEU A 181 -0.49 8.75 -12.98
CA LEU A 181 0.62 8.99 -13.89
C LEU A 181 0.37 10.17 -14.84
N GLY A 182 -0.67 10.97 -14.60
CA GLY A 182 -1.02 12.15 -15.40
C GLY A 182 -1.72 11.83 -16.72
N ARG A 183 -2.19 10.59 -16.93
CA ARG A 183 -2.94 10.23 -18.15
C ARG A 183 -4.37 10.74 -18.06
N GLN A 184 -4.89 11.25 -19.18
CA GLN A 184 -6.28 11.66 -19.28
C GLN A 184 -7.19 10.44 -19.49
N ILE A 185 -7.82 9.97 -18.41
CA ILE A 185 -8.68 8.78 -18.40
C ILE A 185 -9.85 8.95 -17.41
N ALA A 186 -11.02 8.42 -17.75
CA ALA A 186 -12.12 8.30 -16.81
C ALA A 186 -11.89 7.15 -15.82
N VAL A 187 -12.21 7.37 -14.54
CA VAL A 187 -12.13 6.36 -13.47
C VAL A 187 -13.54 5.83 -13.17
N ASP A 188 -14.14 5.18 -14.15
CA ASP A 188 -15.54 4.69 -14.10
C ASP A 188 -15.64 3.19 -13.74
N GLY A 189 -14.52 2.46 -13.77
CA GLY A 189 -14.47 1.01 -13.59
C GLY A 189 -14.93 0.23 -14.82
N VAL A 190 -14.90 0.85 -16.02
CA VAL A 190 -15.33 0.26 -17.29
C VAL A 190 -14.20 0.32 -18.33
N TYR A 191 -13.80 -0.84 -18.84
CA TYR A 191 -12.71 -0.93 -19.82
C TYR A 191 -13.24 -0.69 -21.23
N GLY A 192 -13.43 0.60 -21.58
CA GLY A 192 -13.89 1.06 -22.88
C GLY A 192 -12.75 1.44 -23.86
N PRO A 193 -13.11 1.99 -25.04
CA PRO A 193 -12.14 2.45 -26.04
C PRO A 193 -11.08 3.42 -25.50
N GLN A 194 -11.46 4.34 -24.59
CA GLN A 194 -10.52 5.26 -23.95
C GLN A 194 -9.47 4.51 -23.12
N SER A 195 -9.89 3.51 -22.33
CA SER A 195 -8.96 2.70 -21.53
C SER A 195 -7.97 1.93 -22.42
N ALA A 196 -8.45 1.35 -23.52
CA ALA A 196 -7.59 0.68 -24.50
C ALA A 196 -6.62 1.65 -25.20
N GLY A 197 -7.06 2.88 -25.51
CA GLY A 197 -6.19 3.93 -26.04
C GLY A 197 -5.06 4.30 -25.08
N VAL A 198 -5.41 4.60 -23.82
CA VAL A 198 -4.43 4.90 -22.77
C VAL A 198 -3.49 3.73 -22.51
N ALA A 199 -3.97 2.49 -22.61
CA ALA A 199 -3.13 1.31 -22.48
C ALA A 199 -2.07 1.25 -23.58
N ARG A 200 -2.44 1.53 -24.84
CA ARG A 200 -1.48 1.57 -25.95
C ARG A 200 -0.44 2.68 -25.77
N ASP A 201 -0.87 3.88 -25.39
CA ASP A 201 0.05 5.00 -25.14
C ASP A 201 1.04 4.68 -24.03
N PHE A 202 0.56 4.02 -22.97
CA PHE A 202 1.38 3.58 -21.86
C PHE A 202 2.36 2.48 -22.29
N GLN A 203 1.88 1.46 -23.01
CA GLN A 203 2.71 0.36 -23.53
C GLN A 203 3.82 0.90 -24.43
N GLN A 204 3.49 1.82 -25.34
CA GLN A 204 4.46 2.50 -26.20
C GLN A 204 5.52 3.23 -25.37
N ALA A 205 5.12 3.99 -24.35
CA ALA A 205 6.03 4.75 -23.50
C ALA A 205 6.95 3.85 -22.65
N LYS A 206 6.55 2.61 -22.37
CA LYS A 206 7.33 1.64 -21.58
C LYS A 206 8.03 0.56 -22.44
N GLY A 207 7.94 0.64 -23.77
CA GLY A 207 8.55 -0.34 -24.67
C GLY A 207 7.95 -1.75 -24.57
N LEU A 208 6.65 -1.84 -24.29
CA LEU A 208 5.89 -3.10 -24.23
C LEU A 208 5.18 -3.37 -25.57
N GLU A 209 4.64 -4.57 -25.72
CA GLU A 209 3.71 -4.89 -26.81
C GLU A 209 2.49 -3.95 -26.76
N VAL A 210 2.19 -3.29 -27.89
CA VAL A 210 1.18 -2.24 -28.00
C VAL A 210 -0.14 -2.82 -28.51
N ASP A 211 -0.79 -3.62 -27.69
CA ASP A 211 -2.05 -4.31 -28.01
C ASP A 211 -3.29 -3.64 -27.39
N GLY A 212 -3.10 -2.71 -26.44
CA GLY A 212 -4.17 -2.09 -25.67
C GLY A 212 -4.81 -3.04 -24.66
N VAL A 213 -4.10 -4.10 -24.27
CA VAL A 213 -4.51 -5.09 -23.28
C VAL A 213 -3.67 -4.94 -22.01
N VAL A 214 -4.34 -4.82 -20.87
CA VAL A 214 -3.67 -4.83 -19.57
C VAL A 214 -3.51 -6.28 -19.09
N GLY A 215 -2.44 -6.92 -19.57
CA GLY A 215 -1.93 -8.19 -19.05
C GLY A 215 -0.94 -8.00 -17.88
N PRO A 216 -0.36 -9.10 -17.35
CA PRO A 216 0.55 -9.05 -16.21
C PRO A 216 1.73 -8.08 -16.38
N LYS A 217 2.31 -8.02 -17.59
CA LYS A 217 3.44 -7.12 -17.91
C LYS A 217 3.03 -5.65 -17.90
N THR A 218 1.94 -5.30 -18.61
CA THR A 218 1.39 -3.94 -18.63
C THR A 218 0.97 -3.47 -17.25
N TRP A 219 0.34 -4.37 -16.47
CA TRP A 219 -0.01 -4.12 -15.09
C TRP A 219 1.25 -3.79 -14.29
N ALA A 220 2.21 -4.73 -14.15
CA ALA A 220 3.44 -4.50 -13.38
C ALA A 220 4.16 -3.21 -13.77
N ALA A 221 4.34 -2.96 -15.07
CA ALA A 221 4.99 -1.75 -15.57
C ALA A 221 4.26 -0.47 -15.12
N SER A 222 2.93 -0.46 -15.05
CA SER A 222 2.18 0.73 -14.62
C SER A 222 2.45 1.12 -13.18
N TRP A 223 2.78 0.18 -12.30
CA TRP A 223 3.14 0.52 -10.93
C TRP A 223 4.64 0.77 -10.70
N GLN A 224 5.49 0.27 -11.60
CA GLN A 224 6.92 0.60 -11.64
C GLN A 224 7.20 1.92 -12.38
N ALA A 225 6.16 2.57 -12.89
CA ALA A 225 6.24 3.67 -13.83
C ALA A 225 6.66 5.01 -13.25
#